data_AF-A0A3S4T580-F1
#
_entry.id   AF-A0A3S4T580-F1
#
_cell.length_a   1.000
_cell.length_b   1.000
_cell.length_c   1.000
_cell.angle_alpha   90.00
_cell.angle_beta   90.00
_cell.angle_gamma   90.00
#
_symmetry.space_group_name_H-M   'P 1'
#
loop_
_entity.id
_entity.type
_entity.pdbx_description
1 polymer ?
#
loop_
_entity_poly.entity_id
_entity_poly.type
_entity_poly.pdbx_seq_one_letter_code
_entity_poly.pdbx_strand_id
1 'polypeptide(L)'
;MKFTEAKLEQAIITLLAEQGFPHTRGDSPDLPAREPEDVLLKDDLRSFLTRCYPQEKLTNNEINSIILRLEALPAADLYNSNRQIHKLMVDGFLLKREDHSQKDLYIQLIDYAGLPEQHQPRPEELTTIIAEGSPNYSSDQNHYRLVSQLPIEGREKTRIPDVILYINGLPLVVFEFKSAIREEATITMPTNSSPSAMPVISPS
;
A
#
# COMPACT_ATOMS: atom_id res chain seq x y z
N MET A 1 10.51 33.72 0.80
CA MET A 1 10.05 32.72 1.79
C MET A 1 10.88 31.46 1.57
N LYS A 2 11.55 30.91 2.58
CA LYS A 2 12.30 29.64 2.42
C LYS A 2 11.31 28.46 2.36
N PHE A 3 11.49 27.60 1.36
CA PHE A 3 10.71 26.38 1.17
C PHE A 3 11.35 25.25 1.99
N THR A 4 10.71 24.87 3.10
CA THR A 4 11.24 23.89 4.05
C THR A 4 10.64 22.51 3.80
N GLU A 5 11.31 21.45 4.26
CA GLU A 5 10.83 20.07 4.16
C GLU A 5 9.41 19.89 4.72
N ALA A 6 9.14 20.41 5.91
CA ALA A 6 7.80 20.39 6.51
C ALA A 6 6.72 21.09 5.67
N LYS A 7 7.09 22.09 4.86
CA LYS A 7 6.13 22.76 3.95
C LYS A 7 5.88 21.90 2.71
N LEU A 8 6.90 21.22 2.21
CA LEU A 8 6.77 20.27 1.10
C LEU A 8 5.88 19.09 1.53
N GLU A 9 6.16 18.50 2.69
CA GLU A 9 5.37 17.42 3.27
C GLU A 9 3.90 17.82 3.40
N GLN A 10 3.62 18.96 4.04
CA GLN A 10 2.24 19.44 4.21
C GLN A 10 1.54 19.71 2.87
N ALA A 11 2.25 20.25 1.88
CA ALA A 11 1.68 20.50 0.55
C ALA A 11 1.30 19.19 -0.16
N ILE A 12 2.17 18.17 -0.08
CA ILE A 12 1.92 16.85 -0.69
C ILE A 12 0.77 16.13 0.03
N ILE A 13 0.74 16.16 1.37
CA ILE A 13 -0.37 15.61 2.16
C ILE A 13 -1.70 16.25 1.75
N THR A 14 -1.72 17.58 1.62
CA THR A 14 -2.92 18.33 1.24
C THR A 14 -3.38 17.95 -0.16
N LEU A 15 -2.45 17.90 -1.13
CA LEU A 15 -2.75 17.52 -2.51
C LEU A 15 -3.31 16.10 -2.60
N LEU A 16 -2.71 15.14 -1.91
CA LEU A 16 -3.21 13.76 -1.94
C LEU A 16 -4.56 13.61 -1.23
N ALA A 17 -4.80 14.36 -0.15
CA ALA A 17 -6.11 14.39 0.50
C ALA A 17 -7.21 14.88 -0.45
N GLU A 18 -6.92 15.90 -1.28
CA GLU A 18 -7.84 16.38 -2.32
C GLU A 18 -8.09 15.33 -3.42
N GLN A 19 -7.15 14.42 -3.66
CA GLN A 19 -7.28 13.30 -4.61
C GLN A 19 -7.94 12.05 -3.98
N GLY A 20 -8.46 12.13 -2.75
CA GLY A 20 -9.16 11.03 -2.10
C GLY A 20 -8.29 10.12 -1.23
N PHE A 21 -7.06 10.54 -0.88
CA PHE A 21 -6.18 9.83 0.05
C PHE A 21 -6.19 10.53 1.41
N PRO A 22 -7.10 10.17 2.34
CA PRO A 22 -7.22 10.86 3.61
C PRO A 22 -5.95 10.70 4.46
N HIS A 23 -5.56 11.78 5.12
CA HIS A 23 -4.39 11.82 6.00
C HIS A 23 -4.75 11.53 7.45
N THR A 24 -3.90 10.77 8.12
CA THR A 24 -3.96 10.47 9.55
C THR A 24 -2.56 10.57 10.13
N ARG A 25 -2.41 11.08 11.35
CA ARG A 25 -1.12 11.02 12.04
C ARG A 25 -0.94 9.70 12.76
N GLY A 26 0.31 9.25 12.92
CA GLY A 26 0.65 8.01 13.61
C GLY A 26 0.22 7.95 15.09
N ASP A 27 0.01 9.11 15.71
CA ASP A 27 -0.45 9.29 17.10
C ASP A 27 -1.96 9.53 17.22
N SER A 28 -2.70 9.53 16.11
CA SER A 28 -4.14 9.80 16.09
C SER A 28 -4.95 8.59 16.60
N PRO A 29 -6.06 8.82 17.35
CA PRO A 29 -7.01 7.76 17.69
C PRO A 29 -7.72 7.14 16.48
N ASP A 30 -7.68 7.79 15.30
CA ASP A 30 -8.29 7.30 14.06
C ASP A 30 -7.43 6.24 13.34
N LEU A 31 -6.19 6.02 13.80
CA LEU A 31 -5.33 4.96 13.29
C LEU A 31 -5.68 3.63 13.99
N PRO A 32 -5.81 2.51 13.26
CA PRO A 32 -6.02 1.20 13.87
C PRO A 32 -4.97 0.85 14.93
N ALA A 33 -5.41 0.14 15.96
CA ALA A 33 -4.51 -0.38 16.98
C ALA A 33 -3.52 -1.35 16.34
N ARG A 34 -2.25 -1.25 16.74
CA ARG A 34 -1.17 -2.09 16.22
C ARG A 34 -0.05 -2.20 17.25
N GLU A 35 0.74 -3.25 17.15
CA GLU A 35 2.00 -3.33 17.88
C GLU A 35 3.05 -2.41 17.25
N PRO A 36 4.02 -1.89 18.02
CA PRO A 36 5.05 -1.00 17.49
C PRO A 36 5.86 -1.59 16.32
N GLU A 37 6.05 -2.91 16.30
CA GLU A 37 6.75 -3.67 15.26
C GLU A 37 5.87 -3.93 14.03
N ASP A 38 4.55 -3.80 14.16
CA ASP A 38 3.62 -4.07 13.08
C ASP A 38 3.72 -3.01 11.99
N VAL A 39 3.96 -3.50 10.77
CA VAL A 39 4.03 -2.67 9.57
C VAL A 39 2.68 -2.62 8.86
N LEU A 40 1.87 -3.68 8.99
CA LEU A 40 0.52 -3.78 8.42
C LEU A 40 -0.53 -3.13 9.35
N LEU A 41 -1.52 -2.45 8.76
CA LEU A 41 -2.73 -2.04 9.49
C LEU A 41 -3.76 -3.18 9.39
N LYS A 42 -3.68 -4.13 10.33
CA LYS A 42 -4.41 -5.40 10.26
C LYS A 42 -5.93 -5.20 10.23
N ASP A 43 -6.47 -4.25 10.97
CA ASP A 43 -7.92 -3.99 10.99
C ASP A 43 -8.43 -3.41 9.66
N ASP A 44 -7.65 -2.56 9.00
CA ASP A 44 -7.99 -2.05 7.67
C ASP A 44 -8.03 -3.20 6.65
N LEU A 45 -7.05 -4.13 6.72
CA LEU A 45 -7.01 -5.32 5.87
C LEU A 45 -8.18 -6.28 6.14
N ARG A 46 -8.53 -6.51 7.41
CA ARG A 46 -9.70 -7.31 7.81
C ARG A 46 -10.99 -6.72 7.25
N SER A 47 -11.14 -5.41 7.40
CA SER A 47 -12.32 -4.67 6.94
C SER A 47 -12.45 -4.75 5.42
N PHE A 48 -11.34 -4.59 4.69
CA PHE A 48 -11.29 -4.77 3.24
C PHE A 48 -11.71 -6.18 2.82
N LEU A 49 -11.09 -7.23 3.37
CA LEU A 49 -11.38 -8.62 3.00
C LEU A 49 -12.84 -8.99 3.31
N THR A 50 -13.39 -8.53 4.44
CA THR A 50 -14.79 -8.75 4.80
C THR A 50 -15.75 -8.06 3.82
N ARG A 51 -15.40 -6.85 3.38
CA ARG A 51 -16.20 -6.05 2.44
C ARG A 51 -16.17 -6.60 1.02
N CYS A 52 -15.01 -7.03 0.54
CA CYS A 52 -14.82 -7.52 -0.84
C CYS A 52 -15.36 -8.95 -1.06
N TYR A 53 -15.46 -9.76 -0.01
CA TYR A 53 -15.93 -11.15 -0.10
C TYR A 53 -17.20 -11.42 0.74
N PRO A 54 -18.30 -10.66 0.54
CA PRO A 54 -19.48 -10.75 1.40
C PRO A 54 -20.30 -12.04 1.16
N GLN A 55 -20.25 -12.63 -0.04
CA GLN A 55 -21.05 -13.82 -0.38
C GLN A 55 -20.33 -15.12 -0.02
N GLU A 56 -19.00 -15.08 -0.03
CA GLU A 56 -18.10 -16.19 0.19
C GLU A 56 -17.97 -16.54 1.68
N LYS A 57 -18.51 -15.69 2.57
CA LYS A 57 -18.53 -15.87 4.03
C LYS A 57 -17.14 -16.19 4.58
N LEU A 58 -16.17 -15.35 4.23
CA LEU A 58 -14.80 -15.50 4.70
C LEU A 58 -14.79 -15.50 6.24
N THR A 59 -14.24 -16.54 6.85
CA THR A 59 -14.22 -16.65 8.33
C THR A 59 -13.12 -15.77 8.91
N ASN A 60 -13.25 -15.40 10.19
CA ASN A 60 -12.18 -14.67 10.89
C ASN A 60 -10.86 -15.43 10.92
N ASN A 61 -10.91 -16.76 10.97
CA ASN A 61 -9.73 -17.62 10.92
C ASN A 61 -9.09 -17.63 9.53
N GLU A 62 -9.88 -17.68 8.47
CA GLU A 62 -9.41 -17.55 7.09
C GLU A 62 -8.70 -16.21 6.90
N ILE A 63 -9.29 -15.11 7.38
CA ILE A 63 -8.67 -13.78 7.36
C ILE A 63 -7.37 -13.77 8.18
N ASN A 64 -7.36 -14.36 9.39
CA ASN A 64 -6.15 -14.49 10.20
C ASN A 64 -5.05 -15.25 9.46
N SER A 65 -5.39 -16.30 8.72
CA SER A 65 -4.43 -17.08 7.95
C SER A 65 -3.82 -16.29 6.79
N ILE A 66 -4.60 -15.40 6.16
CA ILE A 66 -4.12 -14.49 5.12
C ILE A 66 -3.13 -13.49 5.73
N ILE A 67 -3.48 -12.86 6.84
CA ILE A 67 -2.62 -11.91 7.54
C ILE A 67 -1.32 -12.59 7.97
N LEU A 68 -1.41 -13.76 8.62
CA LEU A 68 -0.25 -14.53 9.06
C LEU A 68 0.65 -14.94 7.89
N ARG A 69 0.07 -15.22 6.72
CA ARG A 69 0.83 -15.55 5.50
C ARG A 69 1.64 -14.35 5.00
N LEU A 70 1.09 -13.15 5.12
CA LEU A 70 1.83 -11.91 4.83
C LEU A 70 2.93 -11.70 5.89
N GLU A 71 2.67 -12.12 7.12
CA GLU A 71 3.59 -12.00 8.27
C GLU A 71 4.68 -13.07 8.40
N ALA A 72 4.60 -14.11 7.59
CA ALA A 72 5.48 -15.27 7.71
C ALA A 72 6.80 -15.11 6.93
N LEU A 73 7.00 -14.00 6.21
CA LEU A 73 8.11 -13.87 5.29
C LEU A 73 9.39 -13.46 6.02
N PRO A 74 10.52 -14.16 5.79
CA PRO A 74 11.71 -13.94 6.59
C PRO A 74 12.32 -12.57 6.33
N ALA A 75 12.47 -11.77 7.39
CA ALA A 75 13.18 -10.49 7.36
C ALA A 75 14.69 -10.60 7.02
N ALA A 76 15.26 -11.81 7.04
CA ALA A 76 16.67 -12.04 6.71
C ALA A 76 16.96 -11.94 5.20
N ASP A 77 15.96 -12.10 4.35
CA ASP A 77 16.08 -12.00 2.89
C ASP A 77 15.07 -11.01 2.35
N LEU A 78 15.32 -9.72 2.62
CA LEU A 78 14.42 -8.63 2.28
C LEU A 78 14.05 -8.61 0.80
N TYR A 79 15.01 -8.83 -0.10
CA TYR A 79 14.72 -8.78 -1.53
C TYR A 79 13.73 -9.88 -1.95
N ASN A 80 13.98 -11.14 -1.54
CA ASN A 80 13.08 -12.23 -1.92
C ASN A 80 11.74 -12.15 -1.18
N SER A 81 11.71 -11.70 0.07
CA SER A 81 10.45 -11.48 0.81
C SER A 81 9.59 -10.41 0.12
N ASN A 82 10.19 -9.28 -0.26
CA ASN A 82 9.46 -8.22 -0.94
C ASN A 82 9.00 -8.61 -2.35
N ARG A 83 9.83 -9.37 -3.09
CA ARG A 83 9.41 -9.94 -4.38
C ARG A 83 8.22 -10.88 -4.22
N GLN A 84 8.20 -11.69 -3.16
CA GLN A 84 7.08 -12.58 -2.86
C GLN A 84 5.82 -11.80 -2.48
N ILE A 85 5.91 -10.79 -1.62
CA ILE A 85 4.77 -9.92 -1.27
C ILE A 85 4.22 -9.24 -2.52
N HIS A 86 5.09 -8.62 -3.31
CA HIS A 86 4.68 -7.97 -4.56
C HIS A 86 3.99 -8.97 -5.50
N LYS A 87 4.49 -10.20 -5.60
CA LYS A 87 3.83 -11.24 -6.39
C LYS A 87 2.46 -11.60 -5.83
N LEU A 88 2.30 -11.76 -4.51
CA LEU A 88 1.00 -12.03 -3.88
C LEU A 88 0.00 -10.89 -4.10
N MET A 89 0.49 -9.65 -4.13
CA MET A 89 -0.33 -8.46 -4.36
C MET A 89 -0.81 -8.34 -5.81
N VAL A 90 0.07 -8.60 -6.77
CA VAL A 90 -0.26 -8.52 -8.21
C VAL A 90 -1.05 -9.74 -8.65
N ASP A 91 -0.59 -10.93 -8.31
CA ASP A 91 -1.12 -12.19 -8.82
C ASP A 91 -2.19 -12.80 -7.93
N GLY A 92 -2.49 -12.23 -6.76
CA GLY A 92 -3.35 -12.86 -5.76
C GLY A 92 -2.86 -14.24 -5.33
N PHE A 93 -3.74 -15.01 -4.69
CA PHE A 93 -3.47 -16.41 -4.35
C PHE A 93 -4.76 -17.19 -4.08
N LEU A 94 -4.67 -18.52 -4.20
CA LEU A 94 -5.74 -19.42 -3.74
C LEU A 94 -5.66 -19.61 -2.23
N LEU A 95 -6.77 -19.33 -1.56
CA LEU A 95 -7.06 -19.66 -0.18
C LEU A 95 -7.81 -20.99 -0.13
N LYS A 96 -7.23 -21.96 0.58
CA LYS A 96 -7.90 -23.21 0.89
C LYS A 96 -8.91 -22.95 2.00
N ARG A 97 -10.18 -23.29 1.76
CA ARG A 97 -11.25 -23.09 2.73
C ARG A 97 -11.08 -24.02 3.93
N GLU A 98 -11.46 -23.54 5.11
CA GLU A 98 -11.50 -24.37 6.32
C GLU A 98 -12.52 -25.51 6.16
N ASP A 99 -13.66 -25.19 5.55
CA ASP A 99 -14.66 -26.17 5.15
C ASP A 99 -14.29 -26.78 3.79
N HIS A 100 -13.80 -28.02 3.82
CA HIS A 100 -13.41 -28.77 2.63
C HIS A 100 -14.56 -29.05 1.64
N SER A 101 -15.82 -28.81 2.01
CA SER A 101 -16.95 -28.89 1.07
C SER A 101 -17.06 -27.66 0.16
N GLN A 102 -16.45 -26.54 0.57
CA GLN A 102 -16.43 -25.30 -0.20
C GLN A 102 -15.26 -25.29 -1.17
N LYS A 103 -15.44 -24.63 -2.31
CA LYS A 103 -14.36 -24.45 -3.29
C LYS A 103 -13.32 -23.47 -2.75
N ASP A 104 -12.06 -23.74 -3.06
CA ASP A 104 -10.97 -22.81 -2.83
C ASP A 104 -11.32 -21.42 -3.41
N LEU A 105 -11.00 -20.39 -2.64
CA LEU A 105 -11.32 -19.01 -2.98
C LEU A 105 -10.07 -18.30 -3.46
N TYR A 106 -10.16 -17.58 -4.57
CA TYR A 106 -9.06 -16.76 -5.05
C TYR A 106 -9.13 -15.37 -4.41
N ILE A 107 -8.08 -15.02 -3.67
CA ILE A 107 -7.97 -13.77 -2.91
C ILE A 107 -7.08 -12.79 -3.66
N GLN A 108 -7.56 -11.57 -3.80
CA GLN A 108 -6.80 -10.40 -4.22
C GLN A 108 -6.72 -9.43 -3.04
N LEU A 109 -5.56 -8.80 -2.87
CA LEU A 109 -5.32 -7.87 -1.77
C LEU A 109 -5.60 -6.41 -2.15
N ILE A 110 -5.83 -6.17 -3.45
CA ILE A 110 -6.15 -4.87 -4.03
C ILE A 110 -7.31 -5.08 -4.98
N ASP A 111 -8.32 -4.21 -4.89
CA ASP A 111 -9.40 -4.13 -5.86
C ASP A 111 -8.98 -3.24 -7.03
N TYR A 112 -8.93 -3.81 -8.22
CA TYR A 112 -8.50 -3.13 -9.45
C TYR A 112 -9.68 -2.62 -10.30
N ALA A 113 -10.92 -2.75 -9.85
CA ALA A 113 -12.11 -2.37 -10.63
C ALA A 113 -12.14 -0.87 -11.04
N GLY A 114 -11.48 0.02 -10.28
CA GLY A 114 -11.40 1.46 -10.53
C GLY A 114 -10.23 1.94 -11.41
N LEU A 115 -9.34 1.04 -11.87
CA LEU A 115 -8.16 1.41 -12.67
C LEU A 115 -8.44 2.22 -13.96
N PRO A 116 -9.54 1.99 -14.71
CA PRO A 116 -9.81 2.73 -15.94
C PRO A 116 -10.04 4.24 -15.73
N GLU A 117 -10.46 4.68 -14.53
CA GLU A 117 -10.68 6.09 -14.22
C GLU A 117 -9.36 6.82 -13.89
N GLN A 118 -8.36 6.09 -13.40
CA GLN A 118 -7.06 6.64 -12.96
C GLN A 118 -6.05 6.78 -14.11
N HIS A 119 -6.29 6.13 -15.25
CA HIS A 119 -5.47 6.23 -16.45
C HIS A 119 -6.32 6.86 -17.56
N GLN A 120 -6.08 8.14 -17.90
CA GLN A 120 -6.53 8.64 -19.20
C GLN A 120 -5.56 8.09 -20.25
N PRO A 121 -5.92 7.05 -21.03
CA PRO A 121 -5.04 6.57 -22.09
C PRO A 121 -4.77 7.72 -23.06
N ARG A 122 -3.53 7.82 -23.54
CA ARG A 122 -3.20 8.80 -24.56
C ARG A 122 -4.08 8.50 -25.80
N PRO A 123 -4.51 9.51 -26.57
CA PRO A 123 -5.41 9.32 -27.73
C PRO A 123 -4.90 8.29 -28.77
N GLU A 124 -3.62 7.97 -28.70
CA GLU A 124 -2.87 7.10 -29.62
C GLU A 124 -2.91 5.61 -29.22
N GLU A 125 -3.38 5.28 -28.00
CA GLU A 125 -3.32 3.93 -27.42
C GLU A 125 -4.63 3.13 -27.54
N LEU A 126 -5.71 3.72 -28.06
CA LEU A 126 -7.01 3.03 -28.21
C LEU A 126 -7.67 3.29 -29.57
N THR A 127 -7.94 2.21 -30.30
CA THR A 127 -8.95 2.19 -31.37
C THR A 127 -10.32 2.32 -30.69
N THR A 128 -10.92 3.51 -30.72
CA THR A 128 -12.24 3.76 -30.11
C THR A 128 -13.33 3.00 -30.88
N ILE A 129 -13.66 1.78 -30.44
CA ILE A 129 -14.92 1.14 -30.82
C ILE A 129 -15.97 1.73 -29.87
N ILE A 130 -16.72 2.72 -30.36
CA ILE A 130 -17.89 3.26 -29.67
C ILE A 130 -18.95 2.15 -29.69
N ALA A 131 -19.07 1.43 -28.57
CA ALA A 131 -20.25 0.63 -28.25
C ALA A 131 -20.97 1.31 -27.08
N GLU A 132 -22.29 1.31 -27.17
CA GLU A 132 -23.24 2.16 -26.47
C GLU A 132 -23.09 2.20 -24.94
N GLY A 133 -23.25 3.40 -24.38
CA GLY A 133 -23.40 3.68 -22.94
C GLY A 133 -22.07 3.70 -22.19
N SER A 134 -21.68 4.85 -21.65
CA SER A 134 -20.62 4.91 -20.63
C SER A 134 -20.87 3.82 -19.60
N PRO A 135 -19.99 2.80 -19.48
CA PRO A 135 -20.08 1.89 -18.36
C PRO A 135 -19.93 2.77 -17.12
N ASN A 136 -20.84 2.64 -16.15
CA ASN A 136 -20.54 3.10 -14.79
C ASN A 136 -19.38 2.24 -14.30
N TYR A 137 -18.15 2.66 -14.61
CA TYR A 137 -16.97 2.14 -13.95
C TYR A 137 -17.17 2.42 -12.45
N SER A 138 -17.17 1.36 -11.66
CA SER A 138 -17.47 1.44 -10.24
C SER A 138 -16.19 1.89 -9.53
N SER A 139 -16.30 2.87 -8.62
CA SER A 139 -15.22 3.18 -7.68
C SER A 139 -14.75 1.90 -7.00
N ASP A 140 -13.44 1.69 -6.90
CA ASP A 140 -12.91 0.50 -6.24
C ASP A 140 -13.34 0.44 -4.76
N GLN A 141 -13.25 -0.77 -4.19
CA GLN A 141 -13.54 -1.01 -2.78
C GLN A 141 -12.27 -0.94 -1.92
N ASN A 142 -11.22 -0.23 -2.34
CA ASN A 142 -10.04 -0.10 -1.52
C ASN A 142 -10.28 0.86 -0.34
N HIS A 143 -9.42 0.77 0.67
CA HIS A 143 -9.32 1.71 1.77
C HIS A 143 -7.95 2.38 1.71
N TYR A 144 -7.94 3.67 1.42
CA TYR A 144 -6.72 4.47 1.29
C TYR A 144 -6.43 5.24 2.58
N ARG A 145 -5.17 5.26 3.01
CA ARG A 145 -4.74 6.06 4.16
C ARG A 145 -3.32 6.56 4.00
N LEU A 146 -3.12 7.86 4.13
CA LEU A 146 -1.79 8.46 4.28
C LEU A 146 -1.48 8.62 5.76
N VAL A 147 -0.40 7.99 6.22
CA VAL A 147 0.02 8.05 7.62
C VAL A 147 1.35 8.76 7.73
N SER A 148 1.39 9.89 8.43
CA SER A 148 2.64 10.60 8.74
C SER A 148 3.12 10.29 10.16
N GLN A 149 4.42 10.44 10.42
CA GLN A 149 4.97 10.37 11.78
C GLN A 149 4.65 9.05 12.50
N LEU A 150 4.73 7.92 11.77
CA LEU A 150 4.44 6.59 12.31
C LEU A 150 5.75 5.90 12.74
N PRO A 151 5.98 5.66 14.04
CA PRO A 151 7.17 4.95 14.49
C PRO A 151 7.02 3.44 14.29
N ILE A 152 7.92 2.83 13.53
CA ILE A 152 7.96 1.38 13.31
C ILE A 152 9.21 0.82 13.97
N GLU A 153 9.02 -0.07 14.94
CA GLU A 153 10.12 -0.71 15.66
C GLU A 153 10.71 -1.86 14.84
N GLY A 154 11.95 -1.70 14.40
CA GLY A 154 12.72 -2.77 13.77
C GLY A 154 13.67 -3.44 14.76
N ARG A 155 14.23 -4.60 14.37
CA ARG A 155 15.16 -5.39 15.21
C ARG A 155 16.34 -4.59 15.78
N GLU A 156 16.84 -3.61 15.04
CA GLU A 156 18.01 -2.82 15.44
C GLU A 156 17.67 -1.37 15.78
N LYS A 157 16.69 -0.77 15.10
CA LYS A 157 16.34 0.65 15.21
C LYS A 157 14.87 0.88 14.90
N THR A 158 14.27 1.81 15.63
CA THR A 158 12.99 2.42 15.28
C THR A 158 13.18 3.34 14.07
N ARG A 159 12.28 3.24 13.09
CA ARG A 159 12.25 4.12 11.91
C ARG A 159 10.96 4.94 11.93
N ILE A 160 11.07 6.20 11.56
CA ILE A 160 9.93 7.11 11.42
C ILE A 160 10.03 7.71 10.03
N PRO A 161 9.41 7.10 9.01
CA PRO A 161 9.31 7.70 7.69
C PRO A 161 8.42 8.95 7.74
N ASP A 162 8.62 9.86 6.79
CA ASP A 162 7.85 11.11 6.75
C ASP A 162 6.37 10.81 6.52
N VAL A 163 6.04 10.07 5.45
CA VAL A 163 4.67 9.62 5.14
C VAL A 163 4.67 8.23 4.52
N ILE A 164 3.72 7.38 4.91
CA ILE A 164 3.43 6.08 4.30
C ILE A 164 2.03 6.10 3.69
N LEU A 165 1.87 5.62 2.46
CA LEU A 165 0.57 5.32 1.86
C LEU A 165 0.22 3.85 2.09
N TYR A 166 -0.91 3.65 2.74
CA TYR A 166 -1.57 2.37 2.92
C TYR A 166 -2.71 2.20 1.93
N ILE A 167 -2.81 1.00 1.35
CA ILE A 167 -3.99 0.53 0.62
C ILE A 167 -4.45 -0.76 1.26
N ASN A 168 -5.68 -0.80 1.76
CA ASN A 168 -6.27 -1.96 2.46
C ASN A 168 -5.41 -2.41 3.65
N GLY A 169 -4.73 -1.48 4.30
CA GLY A 169 -3.80 -1.76 5.40
C GLY A 169 -2.44 -2.32 4.98
N LEU A 170 -2.15 -2.43 3.68
CA LEU A 170 -0.81 -2.75 3.15
C LEU A 170 -0.01 -1.47 2.90
N PRO A 171 1.22 -1.32 3.44
CA PRO A 171 2.07 -0.15 3.19
C PRO A 171 2.79 -0.28 1.85
N LEU A 172 2.40 0.52 0.86
CA LEU A 172 2.88 0.37 -0.52
C LEU A 172 3.85 1.45 -0.98
N VAL A 173 3.73 2.65 -0.42
CA VAL A 173 4.61 3.78 -0.78
C VAL A 173 5.12 4.43 0.48
N VAL A 174 6.43 4.67 0.54
CA VAL A 174 7.06 5.56 1.53
C VAL A 174 7.49 6.82 0.82
N PHE A 175 7.07 7.96 1.35
CA PHE A 175 7.57 9.26 0.97
C PHE A 175 8.68 9.66 1.95
N GLU A 176 9.81 10.05 1.37
CA GLU A 176 10.95 10.62 2.07
C GLU A 176 11.22 11.99 1.46
N PHE A 177 10.96 13.04 2.21
CA PHE A 177 11.18 14.40 1.76
C PHE A 177 12.62 14.83 2.06
N LYS A 178 13.16 15.64 1.16
CA LYS A 178 14.44 16.33 1.34
C LYS A 178 14.27 17.76 0.86
N SER A 179 14.67 18.71 1.69
CA SER A 179 14.71 20.12 1.30
C SER A 179 15.68 20.37 0.13
N ALA A 180 15.21 21.02 -0.93
CA ALA A 180 16.01 21.39 -2.12
C ALA A 180 16.84 22.67 -1.95
N ILE A 181 17.07 23.17 -0.73
CA ILE A 181 17.89 24.39 -0.49
C ILE A 181 19.40 24.08 -0.54
N ARG A 182 19.86 23.46 -1.63
CA ARG A 182 21.26 23.46 -2.05
C ARG A 182 21.29 23.94 -3.50
N GLU A 183 21.79 25.16 -3.71
CA GLU A 183 22.02 25.74 -5.06
C GLU A 183 23.05 24.96 -5.90
N GLU A 184 23.61 23.85 -5.40
CA GLU A 184 24.44 22.91 -6.14
C GLU A 184 24.10 21.44 -5.84
N ALA A 185 22.81 21.09 -5.72
CA ALA A 185 22.43 19.68 -5.79
C ALA A 185 22.48 19.22 -7.26
N THR A 186 23.70 18.99 -7.78
CA THR A 186 23.89 18.11 -8.93
C THR A 186 23.17 16.81 -8.60
N ILE A 187 22.15 16.45 -9.39
CA ILE A 187 21.58 15.11 -9.36
C ILE A 187 22.66 14.18 -9.90
N THR A 188 23.62 13.81 -9.06
CA THR A 188 24.50 12.69 -9.37
C THR A 188 23.68 11.43 -9.26
N MET A 189 23.22 10.94 -10.41
CA MET A 189 22.89 9.52 -10.57
C MET A 189 24.10 8.74 -10.04
N PRO A 190 23.94 7.85 -9.03
CA PRO A 190 25.04 6.99 -8.62
C PRO A 190 25.32 6.00 -9.76
N THR A 191 26.21 6.36 -10.67
CA THR A 191 26.78 5.42 -11.62
C THR A 191 27.72 4.50 -10.85
N ASN A 192 27.31 3.24 -10.68
CA ASN A 192 28.10 2.11 -10.20
C ASN A 192 28.93 2.36 -8.93
N SER A 193 28.25 2.25 -7.80
CA SER A 193 28.80 1.53 -6.63
C SER A 193 27.72 0.51 -6.26
N SER A 194 28.10 -0.77 -6.14
CA SER A 194 27.27 -1.97 -5.93
C SER A 194 25.90 -1.72 -5.28
N PRO A 195 24.82 -2.39 -5.73
CA PRO A 195 23.45 -1.98 -5.49
C PRO A 195 23.14 -1.96 -3.98
N SER A 196 23.22 -0.77 -3.38
CA SER A 196 22.69 -0.55 -2.04
C SER A 196 21.19 -0.45 -2.21
N ALA A 197 20.54 -1.52 -1.76
CA ALA A 197 19.13 -1.80 -1.96
C ALA A 197 18.24 -0.62 -1.55
N MET A 198 17.19 -0.44 -2.34
CA MET A 198 16.05 0.42 -2.03
C MET A 198 15.58 0.17 -0.58
N PRO A 199 15.07 1.19 0.15
CA PRO A 199 14.41 0.95 1.42
C PRO A 199 13.05 0.33 1.10
N VAL A 200 13.06 -0.98 0.94
CA VAL A 200 11.84 -1.73 0.70
C VAL A 200 11.14 -1.87 2.04
N ILE A 201 9.93 -1.32 2.09
CA ILE A 201 8.95 -1.55 3.14
C ILE A 201 8.94 -3.04 3.40
N SER A 202 9.39 -3.43 4.58
CA SER A 202 9.43 -4.82 5.00
C SER A 202 8.25 -5.00 5.93
N PRO A 203 7.11 -5.55 5.49
CA PRO A 203 6.24 -6.22 6.43
C PRO A 203 7.03 -7.41 6.97
N SER A 204 7.07 -7.54 8.32
CA SER A 204 7.18 -8.88 8.90
C SER A 204 6.08 -9.68 8.27
#